data_AF-A0A7R7WBW8-F1
#
_entry.id   AF-A0A7R7WBW8-F1
#
_cell.length_a   1.000
_cell.length_b   1.000
_cell.length_c   1.000
_cell.angle_alpha   90.00
_cell.angle_beta   90.00
_cell.angle_gamma   90.00
#
_symmetry.space_group_name_H-M   'P 1'
#
loop_
_entity.id
_entity.type
_entity.pdbx_description
1 polymer ?
#
loop_
_entity_poly.entity_id
_entity_poly.type
_entity_poly.pdbx_seq_one_letter_code
_entity_poly.pdbx_strand_id
1 'polypeptide(L)' 'MVSRIASNTNLAQRGFELGLHRYNCKNPSQGNFVSDKLMATTVEAISGAVFLETSWVRAALQRIVDA' A
#
# COMPACT_ATOMS: atom_id res chain seq x y z
N MET A 1 -6.20 12.06 -13.90
CA MET A 1 -6.86 11.66 -12.64
C MET A 1 -6.24 10.38 -12.07
N VAL A 2 -6.39 9.22 -12.74
CA VAL A 2 -5.78 7.94 -12.32
C VAL A 2 -4.29 8.07 -11.95
N SER A 3 -3.49 8.74 -12.78
CA SER A 3 -2.06 8.98 -12.54
C SER A 3 -1.70 9.76 -11.28
N ARG A 4 -2.64 10.47 -10.66
CA ARG A 4 -2.44 11.13 -9.35
C ARG A 4 -2.67 10.13 -8.21
N ILE A 5 -3.77 9.37 -8.27
CA ILE A 5 -4.18 8.39 -7.25
C ILE A 5 -3.18 7.24 -7.18
N ALA A 6 -2.82 6.68 -8.34
CA ALA A 6 -1.85 5.60 -8.47
C ALA A 6 -0.37 6.08 -8.53
N SER A 7 -0.08 7.33 -8.12
CA SER A 7 1.31 7.79 -8.03
C SER A 7 1.98 7.22 -6.78
N ASN A 8 3.26 6.85 -6.88
CA ASN A 8 4.02 6.33 -5.73
C ASN A 8 3.97 7.28 -4.52
N THR A 9 3.96 8.60 -4.73
CA THR A 9 3.81 9.59 -3.66
C THR A 9 2.45 9.48 -2.94
N ASN A 10 1.35 9.36 -3.69
CA ASN A 10 0.01 9.23 -3.12
C ASN A 10 -0.19 7.89 -2.41
N LEU A 11 0.32 6.79 -2.99
CA LEU A 11 0.30 5.46 -2.39
C LEU A 11 1.18 5.40 -1.12
N ALA A 12 2.37 6.02 -1.15
CA ALA A 12 3.24 6.14 0.01
C ALA A 12 2.57 6.91 1.14
N GLN A 13 2.05 8.10 0.85
CA GLN A 13 1.33 8.93 1.82
C GLN A 13 0.19 8.13 2.46
N ARG A 14 -0.68 7.50 1.66
CA ARG A 14 -1.84 6.77 2.21
C ARG A 14 -1.43 5.54 3.01
N GLY A 15 -0.38 4.83 2.62
CA GLY A 15 0.19 3.73 3.40
C GLY A 15 0.79 4.17 4.75
N PHE A 16 1.33 5.39 4.83
CA PHE A 16 1.74 5.99 6.10
C PHE A 16 0.55 6.45 6.96
N GLU A 17 -0.48 7.07 6.37
CA GLU A 17 -1.73 7.48 7.04
C GLU A 17 -2.46 6.27 7.67
N LEU A 18 -2.58 5.17 6.93
CA LEU A 18 -3.13 3.89 7.40
C LEU A 18 -2.19 3.17 8.40
N GLY A 19 -0.99 3.71 8.64
CA GLY A 19 -0.03 3.19 9.61
C GLY A 19 0.59 1.84 9.23
N LEU A 20 0.66 1.51 7.92
CA LEU A 20 1.14 0.21 7.43
C LEU A 20 2.62 -0.04 7.75
N HIS A 21 3.40 1.02 7.92
CA HIS A 21 4.83 1.00 8.31
C HIS A 21 5.13 0.27 9.63
N ARG A 22 4.10 -0.08 10.40
CA ARG A 22 4.14 -0.87 11.63
C ARG A 22 4.07 -2.38 11.39
N TYR A 23 3.49 -2.81 10.26
CA TYR A 23 3.32 -4.22 9.90
C TYR A 23 4.41 -4.74 8.94
N ASN A 24 5.17 -3.85 8.29
CA ASN A 24 6.33 -4.24 7.50
C ASN A 24 7.38 -4.92 8.39
N CYS A 25 7.67 -6.20 8.13
CA CYS A 25 8.81 -6.90 8.71
C CYS A 25 10.11 -6.24 8.24
N LYS A 26 10.87 -5.66 9.17
CA LYS A 26 12.14 -4.93 8.90
C LYS A 26 13.33 -5.78 9.33
N ASN A 27 14.44 -5.64 8.62
CA ASN A 27 15.74 -6.08 9.15
C ASN A 27 16.13 -5.13 10.30
N PRO A 28 16.53 -5.62 11.49
CA PRO A 28 16.98 -4.76 12.60
C PRO A 28 18.06 -3.74 12.21
N SER A 29 18.95 -4.04 11.26
CA SER A 29 19.98 -3.11 10.78
C SER A 29 19.43 -1.91 9.98
N GLN A 30 18.20 -2.01 9.47
CA GLN A 30 17.49 -0.92 8.77
C GLN A 30 16.82 0.04 9.77
N GLY A 31 16.74 -0.33 11.05
CA GLY A 31 16.05 0.44 12.08
C GLY A 31 14.57 0.65 11.79
N ASN A 32 14.04 1.80 12.21
CA ASN A 32 12.62 2.11 12.04
C ASN A 32 12.24 2.62 10.64
N PHE A 33 13.23 2.98 9.80
CA PHE A 33 13.01 3.69 8.54
C PHE A 33 12.34 2.83 7.46
N VAL A 34 11.28 3.38 6.88
CA VAL A 34 10.60 2.89 5.68
C VAL A 34 10.61 4.05 4.68
N SER A 35 11.08 3.83 3.46
CA SER A 35 11.06 4.84 2.41
C SER A 35 9.72 4.87 1.67
N ASP A 36 9.37 6.02 1.10
CA ASP A 36 8.14 6.21 0.31
C ASP A 36 8.00 5.14 -0.78
N LYS A 37 9.08 4.79 -1.47
CA LYS A 37 9.07 3.76 -2.52
C LYS A 37 8.75 2.36 -1.94
N LEU A 38 9.26 2.03 -0.76
CA LEU A 38 8.92 0.79 -0.06
C LEU A 38 7.46 0.80 0.42
N MET A 39 6.96 1.96 0.87
CA MET A 39 5.56 2.10 1.29
C MET A 39 4.59 1.96 0.10
N ALA A 40 4.87 2.64 -1.02
CA ALA A 40 4.09 2.50 -2.25
C ALA A 40 3.98 1.04 -2.68
N THR A 41 5.09 0.31 -2.75
CA THR A 41 5.10 -1.11 -3.12
C THR A 41 4.48 -2.02 -2.06
N THR A 42 4.44 -1.61 -0.79
CA THR A 42 3.63 -2.29 0.24
C THR A 42 2.13 -2.16 -0.06
N VAL A 43 1.66 -0.97 -0.44
CA VAL A 43 0.25 -0.72 -0.80
C VAL A 43 -0.13 -1.43 -2.11
N GLU A 44 0.76 -1.42 -3.12
CA GLU A 44 0.59 -2.17 -4.37
C GLU A 44 0.43 -3.68 -4.09
N ALA A 45 1.30 -4.25 -3.27
CA ALA A 45 1.28 -5.68 -2.93
C ALA A 45 0.02 -6.09 -2.15
N ILE A 46 -0.40 -5.30 -1.15
CA ILE A 46 -1.64 -5.55 -0.38
C ILE A 46 -2.87 -5.46 -1.30
N SER A 47 -2.93 -4.45 -2.17
CA SER A 47 -4.03 -4.28 -3.12
C SER A 47 -4.13 -5.46 -4.09
N GLY A 48 -2.98 -5.95 -4.59
CA GLY A 48 -2.90 -7.15 -5.42
C GLY A 48 -3.35 -8.42 -4.68
N ALA A 49 -2.91 -8.60 -3.43
CA ALA A 49 -3.27 -9.75 -2.61
C ALA A 49 -4.78 -9.84 -2.37
N VAL A 50 -5.43 -8.74 -1.94
CA VAL A 50 -6.88 -8.73 -1.70
C VAL A 50 -7.66 -8.91 -3.00
N PHE A 51 -7.17 -8.41 -4.13
CA PHE A 51 -7.80 -8.64 -5.44
C PHE A 51 -7.77 -10.12 -5.87
N LEU A 52 -6.69 -10.84 -5.56
CA LEU A 52 -6.60 -12.29 -5.78
C LEU A 52 -7.50 -13.07 -4.82
N GLU A 53 -7.47 -12.75 -3.52
CA GLU A 53 -8.29 -13.38 -2.48
C GLU A 53 -9.79 -13.24 -2.78
N THR A 54 -10.22 -12.06 -3.22
CA THR A 54 -11.63 -11.76 -3.55
C THR A 54 -12.05 -12.27 -4.93
N SER A 55 -11.35 -13.26 -5.50
CA SER A 55 -11.68 -13.88 -6.80
C SER A 55 -11.85 -12.85 -7.92
N TRP A 56 -10.95 -11.86 -8.00
CA TRP A 56 -10.94 -10.79 -9.01
C TRP A 56 -12.15 -9.83 -8.94
N VAL A 57 -12.89 -9.79 -7.83
CA VAL A 57 -14.02 -8.88 -7.63
C VAL A 57 -13.53 -7.44 -7.45
N ARG A 58 -13.59 -6.66 -8.54
CA ARG A 58 -13.17 -5.24 -8.60
C ARG A 58 -13.79 -4.35 -7.51
N ALA A 59 -14.98 -4.68 -7.01
CA ALA A 59 -15.63 -3.93 -5.93
C ALA A 59 -14.89 -4.02 -4.57
N ALA A 60 -14.02 -5.02 -4.37
CA ALA A 60 -13.17 -5.10 -3.19
C ALA A 60 -12.02 -4.08 -3.24
N LEU A 61 -11.36 -3.93 -4.40
CA LEU A 61 -10.30 -2.93 -4.61
C LEU A 61 -10.80 -1.50 -4.32
N GLN A 62 -12.02 -1.18 -4.72
CA GLN A 62 -12.61 0.15 -4.49
C GLN A 62 -12.61 0.53 -3.00
N ARG A 63 -12.91 -0.43 -2.11
CA ARG A 63 -12.90 -0.25 -0.64
C ARG A 63 -11.50 -0.07 -0.04
N ILE A 64 -10.43 -0.37 -0.78
CA ILE A 64 -9.03 -0.18 -0.35
C ILE A 64 -8.51 1.18 -0.82
N VAL A 65 -8.96 1.63 -2.00
CA VAL A 65 -8.59 2.93 -2.59
C VAL A 65 -9.32 4.09 -1.90
N ASP A 66 -10.54 3.88 -1.43
CA ASP A 66 -11.39 4.91 -0.83
C ASP A 66 -11.33 4.97 0.72
N ALA A 67 -10.55 4.08 1.38
CA ALA A 67 -10.44 3.96 2.84
C ALA A 67 -9.25 4.72 3.43
#